data_AF-A0A2E9Q083-F1
#
_entry.id   AF-A0A2E9Q083-F1
#
_cell.length_a   1.000
_cell.length_b   1.000
_cell.length_c   1.000
_cell.angle_alpha   90.00
_cell.angle_beta   90.00
_cell.angle_gamma   90.00
#
_symmetry.space_group_name_H-M   'P 1'
#
loop_
_entity.id
_entity.type
_entity.pdbx_description
1 polymer ?
#
loop_
_entity_poly.entity_id
_entity_poly.type
_entity_poly.pdbx_seq_one_letter_code
_entity_poly.pdbx_strand_id
1 'polypeptide(L)'
;MSDISEDQVQQAPVGEVQVIYLGPAAPHWEVRSGFGDPKLVESFQDRISARLMLLPPHDPQFRRNRERINRDAERENVLITWDLGYVEEEETEGQ
;
A
#
# COMPACT_ATOMS: atom_id res chain seq x y z
N MET A 1 30.73 -9.92 -18.20
CA MET A 1 30.88 -10.55 -16.88
C MET A 1 31.96 -9.76 -16.17
N SER A 2 31.74 -9.02 -15.09
CA SER A 2 30.57 -8.80 -14.25
C SER A 2 30.89 -7.49 -13.53
N ASP A 3 29.91 -6.61 -13.35
CA ASP A 3 30.01 -5.63 -12.28
C ASP A 3 28.62 -5.55 -11.65
N ILE A 4 28.47 -6.39 -10.63
CA ILE A 4 27.30 -6.43 -9.77
C ILE A 4 27.35 -5.11 -9.01
N SER A 5 26.39 -4.22 -9.29
CA SER A 5 26.31 -2.92 -8.64
C SER A 5 26.04 -3.10 -7.14
N GLU A 6 27.10 -3.17 -6.35
CA GLU A 6 27.07 -3.07 -4.90
C GLU A 6 26.68 -1.63 -4.48
N ASP A 7 25.82 -1.54 -3.46
CA ASP A 7 25.34 -0.34 -2.76
C ASP A 7 24.40 0.62 -3.52
N GLN A 8 23.20 0.14 -3.84
CA GLN A 8 22.02 1.04 -3.77
C GLN A 8 21.76 1.30 -2.28
N VAL A 9 22.34 2.38 -1.72
CA VAL A 9 21.98 2.86 -0.38
C VAL A 9 20.47 3.10 -0.37
N GLN A 10 19.72 2.22 0.29
CA GLN A 10 18.27 2.28 0.33
C GLN A 10 17.90 3.60 1.03
N GLN A 11 17.39 4.55 0.24
CA GLN A 11 17.05 5.87 0.74
C GLN A 11 15.96 5.72 1.80
N ALA A 12 16.03 6.49 2.89
CA ALA A 12 14.95 6.51 3.87
C ALA A 12 13.64 6.90 3.16
N PRO A 13 12.49 6.32 3.55
CA PRO A 13 11.21 6.67 2.94
C PRO A 13 10.93 8.17 3.04
N VAL A 14 10.33 8.74 2.00
CA VAL A 14 9.98 10.18 1.95
C VAL A 14 8.62 10.47 2.60
N GLY A 15 7.86 9.42 2.92
CA GLY A 15 6.63 9.52 3.69
C GLY A 15 6.08 8.15 4.06
N GLU A 16 4.99 8.14 4.83
CA GLU A 16 4.31 6.94 5.30
C GLU A 16 2.79 7.06 5.17
N VAL A 17 2.17 5.98 4.74
CA VAL A 17 0.71 5.81 4.71
C VAL A 17 0.32 4.44 5.26
N GLN A 18 -0.74 4.40 6.05
CA GLN A 18 -1.36 3.16 6.55
C GLN A 18 -2.76 3.01 5.97
N VAL A 19 -3.07 1.84 5.41
CA VAL A 19 -4.41 1.48 4.92
C VAL A 19 -5.04 0.48 5.89
N ILE A 20 -6.17 0.86 6.49
CA ILE A 20 -6.82 0.14 7.59
C ILE A 20 -8.19 -0.34 7.13
N TYR A 21 -8.49 -1.63 7.29
CA TYR A 21 -9.81 -2.18 7.06
C TYR A 21 -10.74 -1.85 8.23
N LEU A 22 -11.79 -1.08 7.96
CA LEU A 22 -12.82 -0.68 8.92
C LEU A 22 -13.95 -1.70 9.07
N GLY A 23 -14.06 -2.65 8.13
CA GLY A 23 -15.11 -3.65 8.10
C GLY A 23 -16.01 -3.61 6.87
N PRO A 24 -17.12 -4.37 6.89
CA PRO A 24 -17.95 -4.61 5.71
C PRO A 24 -18.87 -3.43 5.35
N ALA A 25 -18.88 -2.35 6.12
CA ALA A 25 -19.62 -1.14 5.76
C ALA A 25 -18.72 -0.17 5.00
N ALA A 26 -19.24 0.47 3.94
CA ALA A 26 -18.53 1.53 3.23
C ALA A 26 -18.18 2.68 4.20
N PRO A 27 -16.97 3.27 4.11
CA PRO A 27 -16.01 3.18 3.00
C PRO A 27 -15.05 1.97 2.99
N HIS A 28 -15.25 0.94 3.83
CA HIS A 28 -14.39 -0.25 4.04
C HIS A 28 -12.96 0.04 4.52
N TRP A 29 -12.38 1.15 4.09
CA TRP A 29 -10.98 1.50 4.29
C TRP A 29 -10.86 2.90 4.90
N GLU A 30 -9.95 3.03 5.85
CA GLU A 30 -9.39 4.30 6.27
C GLU A 30 -7.95 4.37 5.78
N VAL A 31 -7.54 5.53 5.28
CA VAL A 31 -6.14 5.77 4.92
C VAL A 31 -5.62 6.84 5.86
N ARG A 32 -4.57 6.54 6.62
CA ARG A 32 -3.93 7.46 7.57
C ARG A 32 -2.54 7.85 7.08
N SER A 33 -2.20 9.13 7.22
CA SER A 33 -0.86 9.64 6.98
C SER A 33 0.02 9.46 8.23
N GLY A 34 1.24 8.99 8.05
CA GLY A 34 2.30 8.99 9.07
C GLY A 34 3.15 10.27 8.96
N PHE A 35 4.41 10.11 8.58
CA PHE A 35 5.35 11.22 8.32
C PHE A 35 5.49 11.53 6.82
N GLY A 36 6.18 12.62 6.48
CA GLY A 36 6.54 13.00 5.11
C GLY A 36 6.12 14.42 4.73
N ASP A 37 6.39 14.81 3.47
CA ASP A 37 5.87 16.07 2.93
C ASP A 37 4.33 16.00 2.81
N PRO A 38 3.58 16.94 3.42
CA PRO A 38 2.11 16.87 3.46
C PRO A 38 1.48 16.79 2.07
N LYS A 39 1.97 17.54 1.09
CA LYS A 39 1.37 17.55 -0.26
C LYS A 39 1.59 16.23 -0.97
N LEU A 40 2.77 15.63 -0.83
CA LEU A 40 3.08 14.32 -1.38
C LEU A 40 2.16 13.25 -0.76
N VAL A 41 2.10 13.21 0.57
CA VAL A 41 1.34 12.19 1.32
C VAL A 41 -0.16 12.31 1.08
N GLU A 42 -0.72 13.52 1.13
CA GLU A 42 -2.14 13.76 0.82
C GLU A 42 -2.46 13.35 -0.62
N SER A 43 -1.62 13.71 -1.59
CA SER A 43 -1.82 13.30 -2.99
C SER A 43 -1.77 11.79 -3.16
N PHE A 44 -0.92 11.08 -2.40
CA PHE A 44 -0.84 9.63 -2.41
C PHE A 44 -2.09 8.99 -1.77
N GLN A 45 -2.54 9.53 -0.64
CA GLN A 45 -3.77 9.15 0.04
C GLN A 45 -5.01 9.27 -0.85
N ASP A 46 -5.14 10.37 -1.61
CA ASP A 46 -6.24 10.56 -2.57
C ASP A 46 -6.25 9.47 -3.65
N ARG A 47 -5.07 9.12 -4.16
CA ARG A 47 -4.91 8.05 -5.17
C ARG A 47 -5.22 6.66 -4.63
N ILE A 48 -4.94 6.39 -3.36
CA ILE A 48 -5.36 5.15 -2.68
C ILE A 48 -6.87 5.15 -2.53
N SER A 49 -7.42 6.20 -1.93
CA SER A 49 -8.85 6.33 -1.63
C SER A 49 -9.70 6.18 -2.89
N ALA A 50 -9.31 6.82 -4.00
CA ALA A 50 -10.00 6.69 -5.27
C ALA A 50 -9.97 5.27 -5.85
N ARG A 51 -8.89 4.51 -5.62
CA ARG A 51 -8.76 3.13 -6.10
C ARG A 51 -9.51 2.12 -5.23
N LEU A 52 -9.60 2.37 -3.94
CA LEU A 52 -10.26 1.46 -2.99
C LEU A 52 -11.73 1.80 -2.74
N MET A 53 -12.21 2.93 -3.27
CA MET A 53 -13.59 3.38 -3.14
C MET A 53 -14.57 2.27 -3.53
N LEU A 54 -15.41 1.86 -2.57
CA LEU A 54 -16.43 0.81 -2.69
C LEU A 54 -15.89 -0.60 -2.99
N LEU A 55 -14.59 -0.86 -2.86
CA LEU A 55 -14.02 -2.19 -3.04
C LEU A 55 -13.85 -2.89 -1.69
N PRO A 56 -14.60 -3.95 -1.39
CA PRO A 56 -14.32 -4.76 -0.20
C PRO A 56 -13.07 -5.64 -0.41
N PRO A 57 -12.47 -6.18 0.68
CA PRO A 57 -11.23 -6.97 0.60
C PRO A 57 -11.31 -8.27 -0.22
N HIS A 58 -12.51 -8.86 -0.35
CA HIS A 58 -12.72 -10.09 -1.12
C HIS A 58 -12.93 -9.84 -2.62
N ASP A 59 -12.98 -8.58 -3.06
CA ASP A 59 -13.15 -8.24 -4.47
C ASP A 59 -11.85 -8.55 -5.26
N PRO A 60 -11.90 -9.25 -6.41
CA PRO A 60 -10.71 -9.48 -7.23
C PRO A 60 -9.98 -8.19 -7.66
N GLN A 61 -10.71 -7.09 -7.83
CA GLN A 61 -10.15 -5.78 -8.17
C GLN A 61 -9.37 -5.17 -6.99
N PHE A 62 -9.73 -5.50 -5.74
CA PHE A 62 -8.97 -5.07 -4.57
C PHE A 62 -7.53 -5.59 -4.64
N ARG A 63 -7.32 -6.88 -4.91
CA ARG A 63 -5.96 -7.47 -5.04
C ARG A 63 -5.12 -6.74 -6.10
N ARG A 64 -5.72 -6.45 -7.26
CA ARG A 64 -5.05 -5.71 -8.35
C ARG A 64 -4.73 -4.28 -7.97
N ASN A 65 -5.62 -3.60 -7.26
CA ASN A 65 -5.42 -2.22 -6.83
C ASN A 65 -4.38 -2.14 -5.72
N ARG A 66 -4.40 -3.05 -4.75
CA ARG A 66 -3.37 -3.16 -3.71
C ARG A 66 -1.98 -3.36 -4.29
N GLU A 67 -1.83 -4.28 -5.25
CA GLU A 67 -0.57 -4.49 -5.95
C GLU A 67 -0.11 -3.25 -6.74
N ARG A 68 -1.05 -2.54 -7.38
CA ARG A 68 -0.74 -1.25 -8.03
C ARG A 68 -0.29 -0.18 -7.03
N ILE A 69 -0.95 -0.10 -5.89
CA ILE A 69 -0.64 0.86 -4.82
C ILE A 69 0.74 0.56 -4.22
N ASN A 70 1.07 -0.71 -3.98
CA ASN A 70 2.39 -1.11 -3.47
C ASN A 70 3.51 -0.70 -4.45
N ARG A 71 3.32 -0.93 -5.75
CA ARG A 71 4.28 -0.47 -6.76
C ARG A 71 4.36 1.04 -6.89
N ASP A 72 3.25 1.76 -6.73
CA ASP A 72 3.25 3.23 -6.66
C ASP A 72 4.06 3.69 -5.43
N ALA A 73 3.91 3.02 -4.28
CA ALA A 73 4.64 3.32 -3.05
C ALA A 73 6.16 3.09 -3.20
N GLU A 74 6.56 1.95 -3.79
CA GLU A 74 7.96 1.66 -4.12
C GLU A 74 8.56 2.72 -5.04
N ARG A 75 7.83 3.08 -6.12
CA ARG A 75 8.30 4.07 -7.10
C ARG A 75 8.48 5.45 -6.49
N GLU A 76 7.63 5.82 -5.54
CA GLU A 76 7.64 7.13 -4.88
C GLU A 76 8.45 7.12 -3.57
N ASN A 77 9.05 5.99 -3.20
CA ASN A 77 9.75 5.78 -1.93
C ASN A 77 8.90 6.12 -0.70
N VAL A 78 7.62 5.75 -0.74
CA VAL A 78 6.65 5.91 0.36
C VAL A 78 6.51 4.59 1.09
N LEU A 79 6.64 4.60 2.41
CA LEU A 79 6.34 3.44 3.25
C LEU A 79 4.82 3.23 3.26
N ILE A 80 4.36 2.03 2.88
CA ILE A 80 2.95 1.67 2.98
C ILE A 80 2.77 0.44 3.87
N THR A 81 1.76 0.49 4.75
CA THR A 81 1.35 -0.62 5.59
C THR A 81 -0.14 -0.92 5.42
N TRP A 82 -0.50 -2.19 5.58
CA TRP A 82 -1.87 -2.69 5.47
C TRP A 82 -2.28 -3.33 6.81
N ASP A 83 -3.29 -2.77 7.46
CA ASP A 83 -3.94 -3.36 8.62
C ASP A 83 -5.30 -3.88 8.18
N LEU A 84 -5.37 -5.18 7.87
CA LEU A 84 -6.60 -5.80 7.39
C LEU A 84 -7.51 -6.25 8.55
N GLY A 85 -7.06 -6.16 9.81
CA GLY A 85 -7.81 -6.67 10.96
C GLY A 85 -7.94 -8.20 11.02
N TYR A 86 -7.28 -8.93 10.11
CA TYR A 86 -7.15 -10.38 10.11
C TYR A 86 -5.76 -10.78 9.62
N VAL A 87 -5.30 -11.95 10.05
CA VAL A 87 -4.08 -12.55 9.50
C VAL A 87 -4.39 -12.91 8.06
N GLU A 88 -3.63 -12.38 7.12
CA GLU A 88 -3.66 -12.87 5.75
C GLU A 88 -3.30 -14.35 5.82
N GLU A 89 -4.22 -15.23 5.44
CA GLU A 89 -3.81 -16.56 5.03
C GLU A 89 -2.88 -16.31 3.84
N GLU A 90 -1.56 -16.34 4.08
CA GLU A 90 -0.61 -16.56 3.01
C GLU A 90 -1.22 -17.72 2.24
N GLU A 91 -1.58 -17.50 0.96
CA GLU A 91 -1.94 -18.59 0.06
C GLU A 91 -0.73 -19.51 0.09
N THR A 92 -0.72 -20.43 1.04
CA THR A 92 0.28 -21.47 1.16
C THR A 92 0.12 -22.19 -0.16
N GLU A 93 1.14 -22.03 -1.02
CA GLU A 93 1.28 -22.81 -2.25
C GLU A 93 1.27 -24.28 -1.81
N GLY A 94 0.06 -24.82 -1.77
CA GLY A 94 -0.30 -26.06 -1.11
C GLY A 94 -0.77 -27.05 -2.16
N GLN A 95 0.23 -27.57 -2.87
CA GLN A 95 0.30 -28.84 -3.60
C GLN A 95 -0.09 -28.91 -5.07
#